data_AF-A0A6N9UZX5-F1
#
_entry.id   AF-A0A6N9UZX5-F1
#
_cell.length_a   1.000
_cell.length_b   1.000
_cell.length_c   1.000
_cell.angle_alpha   90.00
_cell.angle_beta   90.00
_cell.angle_gamma   90.00
#
_symmetry.space_group_name_H-M   'P 1'
#
loop_
_entity.id
_entity.type
_entity.pdbx_description
1 polymer ?
#
loop_
_entity_poly.entity_id
_entity_poly.type
_entity_poly.pdbx_seq_one_letter_code
_entity_poly.pdbx_strand_id
1 'polypeptide(L)'
;PHLDADSKVAVVHNGIFDNASDLRARLTADGVVFASETDTEVLAHLIGRSEADTLESKVREAVRQIEGTYGVAVLHADFPDRIVVARNGSPVVLG
;
A
#
# COMPACT_ATOMS: atom_id res chain seq x y z
N PRO A 1 -7.56 7.15 -5.97
CA PRO A 1 -7.25 6.51 -4.67
C PRO A 1 -7.71 5.07 -4.76
N HIS A 2 -6.83 4.11 -4.52
CA HIS A 2 -7.19 2.69 -4.51
C HIS A 2 -7.48 2.25 -3.08
N LEU A 3 -8.49 1.38 -2.92
CA LEU A 3 -9.04 0.93 -1.65
C LEU A 3 -8.69 -0.55 -1.41
N ASP A 4 -8.58 -0.97 -0.15
CA ASP A 4 -8.51 -2.38 0.24
C ASP A 4 -9.91 -3.03 0.29
N ALA A 5 -9.96 -4.34 0.57
CA ALA A 5 -11.20 -5.12 0.59
C ALA A 5 -12.26 -4.58 1.56
N ASP A 6 -11.84 -3.99 2.68
CA ASP A 6 -12.72 -3.37 3.67
C ASP A 6 -12.91 -1.86 3.45
N SER A 7 -12.36 -1.30 2.36
CA SER A 7 -12.38 0.13 2.03
C SER A 7 -11.86 1.05 3.15
N LYS A 8 -10.96 0.55 3.99
CA LYS A 8 -10.33 1.26 5.10
C LYS A 8 -9.03 1.94 4.72
N VAL A 9 -8.29 1.40 3.76
CA VAL A 9 -6.98 1.94 3.34
C VAL A 9 -7.13 2.67 2.02
N ALA A 10 -6.77 3.95 1.98
CA ALA A 10 -6.68 4.70 0.73
C ALA A 10 -5.23 5.01 0.40
N VAL A 11 -4.80 4.64 -0.81
CA VAL A 11 -3.43 4.84 -1.27
C VAL A 11 -3.40 5.71 -2.52
N VAL A 12 -2.48 6.69 -2.51
CA VAL A 12 -2.00 7.40 -3.70
C VAL A 12 -0.57 6.96 -3.95
N HIS A 13 -0.26 6.61 -5.19
CA HIS A 13 1.03 6.08 -5.60
C HIS A 13 1.52 6.79 -6.87
N ASN A 14 2.81 7.11 -6.90
CA ASN A 14 3.53 7.54 -8.08
C ASN A 14 4.83 6.74 -8.21
N GLY A 15 5.03 6.08 -9.35
CA GLY A 15 6.16 5.18 -9.56
C GLY A 15 5.72 3.81 -10.08
N ILE A 16 6.58 2.82 -9.90
CA ILE A 16 6.41 1.44 -10.37
C ILE A 16 6.81 0.49 -9.25
N PHE A 17 5.99 -0.56 -9.06
CA PHE A 17 6.31 -1.70 -8.21
C PHE A 17 6.70 -2.88 -9.10
N ASP A 18 8.00 -3.18 -9.18
CA ASP A 18 8.55 -4.15 -10.13
C ASP A 18 8.06 -5.59 -9.84
N ASN A 19 7.73 -5.88 -8.58
CA ASN A 19 7.25 -7.18 -8.12
C ASN A 19 5.74 -7.24 -7.82
N ALA A 20 4.94 -6.29 -8.33
CA ALA A 20 3.50 -6.24 -8.07
C ALA A 20 2.75 -7.51 -8.48
N SER A 21 3.10 -8.11 -9.62
CA SER A 21 2.47 -9.34 -10.13
C SER A 21 2.68 -10.54 -9.19
N ASP A 22 3.88 -10.70 -8.65
CA ASP A 22 4.20 -11.78 -7.72
C ASP A 22 3.48 -11.60 -6.39
N LEU A 23 3.47 -10.37 -5.88
CA LEU A 23 2.73 -10.01 -4.67
C LEU A 23 1.23 -10.24 -4.82
N ARG A 24 0.65 -9.86 -5.98
CA ARG A 24 -0.74 -10.12 -6.32
C ARG A 24 -1.03 -11.61 -6.36
N ALA A 25 -0.22 -12.40 -7.05
CA ALA A 25 -0.41 -13.86 -7.12
C ALA A 25 -0.45 -14.50 -5.73
N ARG A 26 0.46 -14.08 -4.83
CA ARG A 26 0.47 -14.54 -3.44
C ARG A 26 -0.79 -14.12 -2.66
N LEU A 27 -1.20 -12.85 -2.79
CA LEU A 27 -2.41 -12.36 -2.12
C LEU A 27 -3.68 -13.06 -2.63
N THR A 28 -3.79 -13.32 -3.93
CA THR A 28 -4.89 -14.09 -4.51
C THR A 28 -4.90 -15.54 -4.00
N ALA A 29 -3.73 -16.17 -3.86
CA ALA A 29 -3.61 -17.51 -3.27
C ALA A 29 -4.06 -17.54 -1.80
N ASP A 30 -3.88 -16.43 -1.07
CA ASP A 30 -4.39 -16.23 0.30
C ASP A 30 -5.89 -15.86 0.35
N GLY A 31 -6.59 -15.85 -0.80
CA GLY A 31 -8.03 -15.57 -0.91
C GLY A 31 -8.40 -14.10 -1.04
N VAL A 32 -7.45 -13.20 -1.28
CA VAL A 32 -7.73 -11.77 -1.53
C VAL A 32 -8.36 -11.58 -2.91
N VAL A 33 -9.46 -10.85 -2.97
CA VAL A 33 -10.12 -10.45 -4.23
C VAL A 33 -9.68 -9.05 -4.59
N PHE A 34 -9.10 -8.90 -5.79
CA PHE A 34 -8.72 -7.60 -6.35
C PHE A 34 -9.85 -7.06 -7.24
N ALA A 35 -10.14 -5.78 -7.11
CA ALA A 35 -11.11 -5.04 -7.92
C ALA A 35 -10.48 -4.37 -9.15
N SER A 36 -9.15 -4.21 -9.19
CA SER A 36 -8.41 -3.63 -10.31
C SER A 36 -7.12 -4.40 -10.59
N GLU A 37 -6.45 -4.10 -11.70
CA GLU A 37 -5.12 -4.63 -12.04
C GLU A 37 -3.98 -3.70 -11.63
N THR A 38 -4.26 -2.64 -10.86
CA THR A 38 -3.25 -1.63 -10.52
C THR A 38 -2.28 -2.10 -9.43
N ASP A 39 -1.03 -1.67 -9.55
CA ASP A 39 0.02 -1.88 -8.54
C ASP A 39 -0.36 -1.28 -7.19
N THR A 40 -1.06 -0.15 -7.21
CA THR A 40 -1.49 0.59 -6.01
C THR A 40 -2.38 -0.25 -5.11
N GLU A 41 -3.24 -1.10 -5.68
CA GLU A 41 -4.16 -1.96 -4.92
C GLU A 41 -3.42 -3.07 -4.17
N VAL A 42 -2.30 -3.57 -4.72
CA VAL A 42 -1.42 -4.52 -4.03
C VAL A 42 -0.94 -3.93 -2.70
N LEU A 43 -0.49 -2.67 -2.72
CA LEU A 43 -0.05 -1.98 -1.51
C LEU A 43 -1.21 -1.77 -0.52
N ALA A 44 -2.41 -1.41 -0.98
CA ALA A 44 -3.58 -1.25 -0.11
C ALA A 44 -3.90 -2.56 0.65
N HIS A 45 -3.90 -3.70 -0.04
CA HIS A 45 -4.11 -5.00 0.61
C HIS A 45 -2.98 -5.41 1.56
N LEU A 46 -1.71 -5.13 1.21
CA LEU A 46 -0.59 -5.42 2.12
C LEU A 46 -0.68 -4.61 3.42
N ILE A 47 -1.12 -3.35 3.35
CA ILE A 47 -1.33 -2.50 4.53
C ILE A 47 -2.51 -3.00 5.36
N GLY A 48 -3.65 -3.28 4.72
CA GLY A 48 -4.86 -3.74 5.42
C GLY A 48 -4.69 -5.08 6.15
N ARG A 49 -3.78 -5.93 5.66
CA ARG A 49 -3.45 -7.23 6.29
C ARG A 49 -2.43 -7.16 7.42
N SER A 50 -1.72 -6.04 7.59
CA SER A 50 -0.75 -5.92 8.69
C SER A 50 -1.48 -5.86 10.03
N GLU A 51 -1.01 -6.64 11.00
CA GLU A 51 -1.53 -6.65 12.38
C GLU A 51 -0.87 -5.59 13.27
N ALA A 52 0.05 -4.78 12.73
CA ALA A 52 0.77 -3.77 13.53
C ALA A 52 -0.15 -2.70 14.11
N ASP A 53 0.20 -2.18 15.30
CA ASP A 53 -0.66 -1.26 16.07
C ASP A 53 -0.76 0.17 15.51
N THR A 54 0.21 0.58 14.68
CA THR A 54 0.34 1.95 14.17
C THR A 54 0.33 1.96 12.64
N LEU A 55 -0.28 2.99 12.02
CA LEU A 55 -0.29 3.15 10.56
C LEU A 55 1.13 3.17 9.97
N GLU A 56 2.08 3.82 10.63
CA GLU A 56 3.49 3.89 10.22
C GLU A 56 4.11 2.50 10.12
N SER A 57 3.86 1.65 11.11
CA SER A 57 4.36 0.27 11.13
C SER A 57 3.68 -0.60 10.09
N LYS A 58 2.36 -0.47 9.91
CA LYS A 58 1.61 -1.17 8.85
C LYS A 58 2.16 -0.82 7.47
N VAL A 59 2.36 0.48 7.18
CA VAL A 59 2.96 0.94 5.92
C VAL A 59 4.39 0.44 5.79
N ARG A 60 5.21 0.52 6.85
CA ARG A 60 6.59 0.04 6.84
C ARG A 60 6.69 -1.45 6.52
N GLU A 61 5.80 -2.28 7.06
CA GLU A 61 5.73 -3.71 6.74
C GLU A 61 5.33 -3.98 5.30
N ALA A 62 4.37 -3.23 4.77
CA ALA A 62 3.93 -3.37 3.40
C ALA A 62 5.03 -2.97 2.40
N VAL A 63 5.63 -1.79 2.57
CA VAL A 63 6.63 -1.27 1.62
C VAL A 63 7.95 -2.04 1.64
N ARG A 64 8.27 -2.76 2.72
CA ARG A 64 9.42 -3.69 2.78
C ARG A 64 9.30 -4.88 1.84
N GLN A 65 8.10 -5.19 1.37
CA GLN A 65 7.85 -6.27 0.44
C GLN A 65 7.87 -5.80 -1.02
N ILE A 66 7.98 -4.50 -1.24
CA ILE A 66 7.90 -3.88 -2.57
C ILE A 66 9.30 -3.62 -3.11
N GLU A 67 9.51 -4.05 -4.35
CA GLU A 67 10.68 -3.70 -5.16
C GLU A 67 10.30 -2.62 -6.17
N GLY A 68 11.22 -1.72 -6.46
CA GLY A 68 11.04 -0.64 -7.45
C GLY A 68 11.11 0.76 -6.86
N THR A 69 10.69 1.73 -7.68
CA THR A 69 10.83 3.16 -7.41
C THR A 69 9.46 3.79 -7.25
N TYR A 70 9.19 4.38 -6.08
CA TYR A 70 7.87 4.88 -5.75
C TYR A 70 7.87 6.04 -4.75
N GLY A 71 6.78 6.80 -4.77
CA GLY A 71 6.33 7.69 -3.72
C GLY A 71 4.87 7.37 -3.42
N VAL A 72 4.53 7.16 -2.15
CA VAL A 72 3.18 6.78 -1.72
C VAL A 72 2.71 7.64 -0.56
N ALA A 73 1.41 7.96 -0.56
CA ALA A 73 0.70 8.56 0.56
C ALA A 73 -0.47 7.65 0.95
N VAL A 74 -0.58 7.36 2.24
CA VAL A 74 -1.50 6.38 2.81
C VAL A 74 -2.36 7.04 3.87
N LEU A 75 -3.67 6.81 3.75
CA LEU A 75 -4.69 7.12 4.73
C LEU A 75 -5.33 5.82 5.21
N HIS A 76 -5.77 5.79 6.46
CA HIS A 76 -6.44 4.63 7.04
C HIS A 76 -7.60 5.08 7.92
N ALA A 77 -8.79 4.49 7.73
CA ALA A 77 -10.02 4.89 8.42
C ALA A 77 -9.90 4.82 9.96
N ASP A 78 -9.22 3.79 10.47
CA ASP A 78 -8.97 3.62 11.91
C ASP A 78 -7.91 4.60 12.48
N PHE A 79 -7.19 5.35 11.63
CA PHE A 79 -6.19 6.37 12.01
C PHE A 79 -6.49 7.71 11.31
N PRO A 80 -7.66 8.34 11.59
CA PRO A 80 -8.16 9.47 10.81
C PRO A 80 -7.34 10.75 10.95
N ASP A 81 -6.50 10.86 11.98
CA ASP A 81 -5.64 12.00 12.28
C ASP A 81 -4.21 11.84 11.74
N ARG A 82 -3.98 10.87 10.85
CA ARG A 82 -2.65 10.56 10.31
C ARG A 82 -2.66 10.36 8.80
N ILE A 83 -1.61 10.86 8.16
CA ILE A 83 -1.21 10.51 6.80
C ILE A 83 0.21 9.99 6.89
N VAL A 84 0.46 8.82 6.32
CA VAL A 84 1.81 8.25 6.25
C VAL A 84 2.32 8.28 4.82
N VAL A 85 3.53 8.80 4.66
CA VAL A 85 4.18 8.93 3.36
C VAL A 85 5.46 8.10 3.36
N ALA A 86 5.66 7.32 2.31
CA ALA A 86 6.87 6.55 2.08
C ALA A 86 7.40 6.80 0.68
N ARG A 87 8.72 6.73 0.51
CA ARG A 87 9.37 6.89 -0.80
C ARG A 87 10.56 5.96 -0.93
N ASN A 88 10.79 5.48 -2.14
CA ASN A 88 11.99 4.79 -2.56
C ASN A 88 12.38 5.30 -3.95
N GLY A 89 13.48 6.05 -4.07
CA GLY A 89 13.97 6.61 -5.33
C GLY A 89 13.14 7.75 -5.97
N SER A 90 11.81 7.78 -5.81
CA SER A 90 10.95 8.85 -6.35
C SER A 90 10.98 10.11 -5.46
N PRO A 91 11.03 11.33 -6.04
CA PRO A 91 10.90 12.56 -5.27
C PRO A 91 9.48 12.69 -4.71
N VAL A 92 9.36 12.98 -3.40
CA VAL A 92 8.10 13.35 -2.76
C VAL A 92 8.31 14.70 -2.08
N VAL A 93 7.43 15.66 -2.36
CA VAL A 93 7.45 16.99 -1.75
C VAL A 93 6.29 17.08 -0.77
N LEU A 94 6.60 17.44 0.48
CA LEU A 94 5.63 17.81 1.50
C LEU A 94 5.66 19.34 1.62
N GLY A 95 4.49 19.99 1.52
CA GLY A 95 4.33 21.44 1.55
C GLY A 95 3.18 21.85 2.44
#